data_AF-A0A4V2S3S3-F1
#
_entry.id   AF-A0A4V2S3S3-F1
#
_cell.length_a   1.000
_cell.length_b   1.000
_cell.length_c   1.000
_cell.angle_alpha   90.00
_cell.angle_beta   90.00
_cell.angle_gamma   90.00
#
_symmetry.space_group_name_H-M   'P 1'
#
loop_
_entity.id
_entity.type
_entity.pdbx_description
1 polymer ?
#
loop_
_entity_poly.entity_id
_entity_poly.type
_entity_poly.pdbx_seq_one_letter_code
_entity_poly.pdbx_strand_id
1 'polypeptide(L)'
;MSGRSASERGESLLEVLIAVAIMGIAAVAIMAGLTTSVLMSDIHRKQATAGTAVRDYAEALQTFVATGDNYVPCATAAAYALPSFTVPAGYAKSVVAGSTRYWDGASWQSSCGTDKGLQKLTIQVASSDGRATEHVDVVLRKPCGLEDDLC
;
A
#
# COMPACT_ATOMS: atom_id res chain seq x y z
N MET A 1 -48.08 3.29 -63.90
CA MET A 1 -48.62 4.04 -62.75
C MET A 1 -47.46 4.55 -61.95
N SER A 2 -47.32 5.87 -61.87
CA SER A 2 -46.19 6.59 -61.27
C SER A 2 -46.43 6.73 -59.76
N GLY A 3 -45.59 6.10 -58.94
CA GLY A 3 -45.59 6.20 -57.49
C GLY A 3 -44.52 7.19 -57.03
N ARG A 4 -44.95 8.30 -56.43
CA ARG A 4 -44.16 9.48 -56.07
C ARG A 4 -43.09 9.19 -55.01
N SER A 5 -41.84 9.54 -55.34
CA SER A 5 -40.77 9.87 -54.40
C SER A 5 -41.17 11.10 -53.58
N ALA A 6 -41.54 10.88 -52.31
CA ALA A 6 -41.78 11.95 -51.36
C ALA A 6 -41.66 11.38 -49.93
N SER A 7 -40.46 11.46 -49.33
CA SER A 7 -40.24 11.85 -47.92
C SER A 7 -38.81 11.62 -47.37
N GLU A 8 -37.74 11.69 -48.17
CA GLU A 8 -36.35 11.46 -47.67
C GLU A 8 -35.60 12.73 -47.20
N ARG A 9 -36.20 13.92 -47.27
CA ARG A 9 -35.47 15.19 -47.11
C ARG A 9 -35.44 15.78 -45.69
N GLY A 10 -36.11 15.16 -44.73
CA GLY A 10 -36.16 15.60 -43.31
C GLY A 10 -35.48 14.66 -42.32
N GLU A 11 -35.12 13.44 -42.73
CA GLU A 11 -34.54 12.42 -41.85
C GLU A 11 -33.01 12.58 -41.71
N SER A 12 -32.30 13.03 -42.73
CA SER A 12 -30.83 13.02 -42.75
C SER A 12 -30.14 14.05 -41.86
N LEU A 13 -30.67 15.26 -41.66
CA LEU A 13 -29.99 16.28 -40.84
C LEU A 13 -30.07 15.95 -39.34
N LEU A 14 -31.24 15.52 -38.87
CA LEU A 14 -31.43 15.11 -37.48
C LEU A 14 -30.72 13.78 -37.20
N GLU A 15 -30.80 12.82 -38.11
CA GLU A 15 -30.10 11.54 -38.02
C GLU A 15 -28.58 11.73 -37.95
N VAL A 16 -28.00 12.55 -38.82
CA VAL A 16 -26.56 12.86 -38.78
C VAL A 16 -26.20 13.59 -37.49
N LEU A 17 -27.02 14.51 -36.99
CA LEU A 17 -26.76 15.20 -35.72
C LEU A 17 -26.77 14.22 -34.54
N ILE A 18 -27.74 13.31 -34.47
CA ILE A 18 -27.80 12.28 -33.42
C ILE A 18 -26.63 11.31 -33.56
N ALA A 19 -26.29 10.89 -34.77
CA ALA A 19 -25.15 10.00 -35.01
C ALA A 19 -23.82 10.64 -34.55
N VAL A 20 -23.59 11.91 -34.91
CA VAL A 20 -22.40 12.66 -34.46
C VAL A 20 -22.41 12.86 -32.95
N ALA A 21 -23.56 13.13 -32.34
CA ALA A 21 -23.69 13.24 -30.89
C ALA A 21 -23.35 11.92 -30.18
N ILE A 22 -23.87 10.78 -30.66
CA ILE A 22 -23.58 9.45 -30.11
C ILE A 22 -22.09 9.11 -30.28
N MET A 23 -21.52 9.35 -31.47
CA MET A 23 -20.10 9.11 -31.71
C MET A 23 -19.21 9.99 -30.83
N GLY A 24 -19.59 11.25 -30.59
CA GLY A 24 -18.90 12.15 -29.67
C GLY A 24 -18.90 11.62 -28.23
N ILE A 25 -20.06 11.20 -27.73
CA ILE A 25 -20.17 10.60 -26.39
C ILE A 25 -19.36 9.31 -26.30
N ALA A 26 -19.44 8.44 -27.32
CA ALA A 26 -18.68 7.19 -27.37
C ALA A 26 -17.17 7.45 -27.34
N ALA A 27 -16.67 8.43 -28.11
CA ALA A 27 -15.26 8.79 -28.12
C ALA A 27 -14.78 9.28 -26.75
N VAL A 28 -15.55 10.15 -26.08
CA VAL A 28 -15.23 10.62 -24.73
C VAL A 28 -15.24 9.47 -23.73
N ALA A 29 -16.23 8.59 -23.79
CA ALA A 29 -16.33 7.43 -22.91
C ALA A 29 -15.12 6.49 -23.04
N ILE A 30 -14.66 6.23 -24.27
CA ILE A 30 -13.48 5.40 -24.54
C ILE A 30 -12.22 6.06 -23.96
N MET A 31 -12.02 7.36 -24.21
CA MET A 31 -10.85 8.09 -23.69
C MET A 31 -10.83 8.11 -22.15
N ALA A 32 -11.99 8.30 -21.51
CA ALA A 32 -12.12 8.21 -20.06
C ALA A 32 -11.78 6.81 -19.53
N GLY A 33 -12.23 5.75 -20.22
CA GLY A 33 -11.90 4.37 -19.86
C GLY A 33 -10.40 4.06 -19.95
N LEU A 34 -9.76 4.49 -21.04
CA LEU A 34 -8.32 4.27 -21.27
C LEU A 34 -7.46 5.01 -20.25
N THR A 35 -7.75 6.28 -19.98
CA THR A 35 -7.02 7.08 -18.99
C THR A 35 -7.13 6.48 -17.59
N THR A 36 -8.34 6.06 -17.20
CA THR A 36 -8.57 5.37 -15.92
C THR A 36 -7.77 4.07 -15.82
N SER A 37 -7.76 3.27 -16.90
CA SER A 37 -7.04 1.98 -16.93
C SER A 37 -5.52 2.15 -16.78
N VAL A 38 -4.94 3.19 -17.40
CA VAL A 38 -3.52 3.52 -17.27
C VAL A 38 -3.18 3.96 -15.84
N LEU A 39 -3.98 4.84 -15.26
CA LEU A 39 -3.77 5.31 -13.88
C LEU A 39 -3.87 4.16 -12.87
N MET A 40 -4.86 3.29 -13.01
CA MET A 40 -5.01 2.12 -12.16
C MET A 40 -3.83 1.15 -12.31
N SER A 41 -3.31 0.98 -13.52
CA SER A 41 -2.13 0.13 -13.76
C SER A 41 -0.86 0.70 -13.10
N ASP A 42 -0.69 2.01 -13.07
CA ASP A 42 0.42 2.68 -12.35
C ASP A 42 0.29 2.48 -10.84
N ILE A 43 -0.90 2.72 -10.27
CA ILE A 43 -1.18 2.54 -8.84
C ILE A 43 -0.94 1.09 -8.43
N HIS A 44 -1.46 0.12 -9.17
CA HIS A 44 -1.31 -1.30 -8.84
C HIS A 44 0.16 -1.74 -8.85
N ARG A 45 0.96 -1.26 -9.81
CA ARG A 45 2.41 -1.53 -9.85
C ARG A 45 3.12 -0.96 -8.62
N LYS A 46 2.71 0.23 -8.18
CA LYS A 46 3.26 0.87 -6.98
C LYS A 46 2.87 0.14 -5.71
N GLN A 47 1.61 -0.30 -5.59
CA GLN A 47 1.15 -1.14 -4.48
C GLN A 47 1.92 -2.46 -4.42
N ALA A 48 2.12 -3.14 -5.56
CA ALA A 48 2.91 -4.36 -5.60
C ALA A 48 4.36 -4.12 -5.13
N THR A 49 4.98 -3.03 -5.59
CA THR A 49 6.36 -2.68 -5.21
C THR A 49 6.47 -2.32 -3.73
N ALA A 50 5.57 -1.46 -3.22
CA ALA A 50 5.51 -1.11 -1.80
C ALA A 50 5.23 -2.35 -0.94
N GLY A 51 4.38 -3.26 -1.42
CA GLY A 51 4.00 -4.49 -0.74
C GLY A 51 5.17 -5.46 -0.60
N THR A 52 6.00 -5.64 -1.62
CA THR A 52 7.24 -6.42 -1.50
C THR A 52 8.22 -5.71 -0.56
N ALA A 53 8.46 -4.41 -0.78
CA ALA A 53 9.42 -3.65 0.02
C ALA A 53 9.09 -3.59 1.53
N VAL A 54 7.81 -3.52 1.91
CA VAL A 54 7.41 -3.53 3.33
C VAL A 54 7.61 -4.90 3.98
N ARG A 55 7.46 -5.99 3.22
CA ARG A 55 7.73 -7.35 3.69
C ARG A 55 9.23 -7.57 3.86
N ASP A 56 10.03 -7.18 2.88
CA ASP A 56 11.49 -7.21 2.98
C ASP A 56 11.99 -6.37 4.16
N TYR A 57 11.34 -5.22 4.42
CA TYR A 57 11.66 -4.38 5.58
C TYR A 57 11.27 -5.07 6.90
N ALA A 58 10.13 -5.77 6.96
CA ALA A 58 9.73 -6.56 8.12
C ALA A 58 10.76 -7.65 8.43
N GLU A 59 11.17 -8.41 7.41
CA GLU A 59 12.15 -9.49 7.54
C GLU A 59 13.52 -8.97 7.98
N ALA A 60 13.98 -7.86 7.40
CA ALA A 60 15.22 -7.21 7.80
C ALA A 60 15.18 -6.76 9.27
N LEU A 61 14.04 -6.19 9.71
CA LEU A 61 13.85 -5.77 11.09
C LEU A 61 13.82 -6.97 12.05
N GLN A 62 13.10 -8.04 11.71
CA GLN A 62 13.08 -9.27 12.52
C GLN A 62 14.47 -9.90 12.63
N THR A 63 15.21 -9.97 11.52
CA THR A 63 16.59 -10.49 11.48
C THR A 63 17.52 -9.63 12.32
N PHE A 64 17.40 -8.30 12.24
CA PHE A 64 18.18 -7.36 13.03
C PHE A 64 17.99 -7.58 14.54
N VAL A 65 16.74 -7.77 14.98
CA VAL A 65 16.43 -8.06 16.38
C VAL A 65 16.94 -9.44 16.80
N ALA A 66 16.82 -10.45 15.94
CA ALA A 66 17.18 -11.83 16.27
C ALA A 66 18.70 -12.09 16.36
N THR A 67 19.53 -11.37 15.60
CA THR A 67 20.95 -11.74 15.39
C THR A 67 21.98 -10.95 16.20
N GLY A 68 21.59 -9.94 16.98
CA GLY A 68 22.56 -9.05 17.62
C GLY A 68 22.16 -8.42 18.96
N ASP A 69 21.32 -9.08 19.75
CA ASP A 69 20.78 -8.52 21.01
C ASP A 69 20.19 -7.11 20.86
N ASN A 70 19.72 -6.78 19.66
CA ASN A 70 19.16 -5.46 19.34
C ASN A 70 17.71 -5.32 19.82
N TYR A 71 17.20 -6.31 20.56
CA TYR A 71 15.94 -6.18 21.26
C TYR A 71 16.11 -5.23 22.45
N VAL A 72 15.41 -4.10 22.42
CA VAL A 72 15.38 -3.16 23.54
C VAL A 72 14.08 -3.39 24.34
N PRO A 73 14.16 -3.72 25.64
CA PRO A 73 12.97 -3.83 26.49
C PRO A 73 12.19 -2.50 26.51
N CYS A 74 10.87 -2.58 26.38
CA CYS A 74 10.02 -1.39 26.33
C CYS A 74 10.44 -0.33 25.28
N ALA A 75 10.90 -0.77 24.10
CA ALA A 75 11.38 0.14 23.07
C ALA A 75 10.25 1.00 22.48
N THR A 76 10.60 2.19 22.02
CA THR A 76 9.73 2.98 21.13
C THR A 76 10.06 2.69 19.67
N ALA A 77 9.17 3.09 18.76
CA ALA A 77 9.37 3.00 17.31
C ALA A 77 10.76 3.46 16.82
N ALA A 78 11.36 4.46 17.48
CA ALA A 78 12.66 5.00 17.09
C ALA A 78 13.83 4.00 17.31
N ALA A 79 13.71 3.09 18.28
CA ALA A 79 14.74 2.09 18.56
C ALA A 79 14.89 1.06 17.43
N TYR A 80 13.84 0.89 16.61
CA TYR A 80 13.76 -0.08 15.52
C TYR A 80 13.83 0.59 14.14
N ALA A 81 14.36 1.81 14.07
CA ALA A 81 14.70 2.43 12.80
C ALA A 81 15.94 1.72 12.20
N LEU A 82 15.82 1.13 11.01
CA LEU A 82 16.97 0.57 10.27
C LEU A 82 17.40 1.55 9.18
N PRO A 83 18.34 2.47 9.44
CA PRO A 83 18.81 3.40 8.42
C PRO A 83 19.52 2.69 7.25
N SER A 84 20.17 1.55 7.50
CA SER A 84 20.92 0.78 6.51
C SER A 84 20.05 0.04 5.47
N PHE A 85 18.78 -0.25 5.79
CA PHE A 85 17.87 -0.90 4.85
C PHE A 85 17.49 0.08 3.72
N THR A 86 17.57 -0.32 2.46
CA THR A 86 17.22 0.56 1.34
C THR A 86 15.93 0.10 0.69
N VAL A 87 15.02 1.04 0.40
CA VAL A 87 13.85 0.79 -0.45
C VAL A 87 14.12 1.24 -1.89
N PRO A 88 13.36 0.74 -2.88
CA PRO A 88 13.47 1.22 -4.26
C PRO A 88 13.33 2.74 -4.38
N ALA A 89 13.96 3.32 -5.40
CA ALA A 89 13.87 4.75 -5.67
C ALA A 89 12.41 5.20 -5.84
N GLY A 90 12.07 6.36 -5.27
CA GLY A 90 10.69 6.86 -5.26
C GLY A 90 9.81 6.27 -4.16
N TYR A 91 10.39 5.54 -3.19
CA TYR A 91 9.70 5.07 -1.99
C TYR A 91 10.41 5.54 -0.74
N ALA A 92 9.66 5.64 0.35
CA ALA A 92 10.15 5.94 1.68
C ALA A 92 9.63 4.89 2.68
N LYS A 93 10.50 4.43 3.56
CA LYS A 93 10.14 3.54 4.67
C LYS A 93 10.05 4.32 5.97
N SER A 94 9.19 3.87 6.88
CA SER A 94 9.15 4.39 8.25
C SER A 94 8.49 3.41 9.19
N VAL A 95 8.71 3.61 10.49
CA VAL A 95 7.89 3.00 11.54
C VAL A 95 6.78 4.00 11.87
N VAL A 96 5.53 3.53 11.93
CA VAL A 96 4.37 4.38 12.22
C VAL A 96 4.47 4.87 13.67
N ALA A 97 4.46 6.20 13.85
CA ALA A 97 4.55 6.81 15.17
C ALA A 97 3.38 6.36 16.07
N GLY A 98 3.67 5.99 17.31
CA GLY A 98 2.65 5.54 18.28
C GLY A 98 2.05 4.17 18.00
N SER A 99 2.57 3.41 17.01
CA SER A 99 2.11 2.06 16.71
C SER A 99 2.65 0.98 17.65
N THR A 100 3.69 1.29 18.43
CA THR A 100 4.31 0.30 19.31
C THR A 100 3.35 -0.19 20.37
N ARG A 101 3.27 -1.50 20.52
CA ARG A 101 2.49 -2.21 21.54
C ARG A 101 3.37 -3.24 22.24
N TYR A 102 3.07 -3.48 23.51
CA TYR A 102 3.85 -4.35 24.39
C TYR A 102 2.98 -5.52 24.83
N TRP A 103 3.53 -6.72 24.85
CA TRP A 103 2.80 -7.90 25.33
C TRP A 103 2.83 -7.95 26.86
N ASP A 104 1.66 -8.15 27.49
CA ASP A 104 1.56 -8.33 28.95
C ASP A 104 1.39 -9.80 29.40
N GLY A 105 1.28 -10.73 28.45
CA GLY A 105 0.96 -12.14 28.71
C GLY A 105 -0.44 -12.56 28.24
N ALA A 106 -1.34 -11.61 28.00
CA ALA A 106 -2.71 -11.85 27.57
C ALA A 106 -3.16 -10.93 26.42
N SER A 107 -2.64 -9.71 26.34
CA SER A 107 -3.05 -8.69 25.39
C SER A 107 -1.93 -7.69 25.05
N TRP A 108 -2.15 -6.94 23.97
CA TRP A 108 -1.24 -5.90 23.50
C TRP A 108 -1.56 -4.55 24.15
N GLN A 109 -0.65 -4.02 24.96
CA GLN A 109 -0.78 -2.77 25.69
C GLN A 109 -0.13 -1.59 24.95
N SER A 110 -0.66 -0.38 25.16
CA SER A 110 -0.11 0.86 24.61
C SER A 110 1.04 1.44 25.45
N SER A 111 1.06 1.15 26.75
CA SER A 111 2.13 1.50 27.68
C SER A 111 2.95 0.26 28.02
N CYS A 112 4.26 0.40 28.17
CA CYS A 112 5.08 -0.71 28.63
C CYS A 112 4.97 -0.86 30.16
N GLY A 113 4.65 -2.07 30.61
CA GLY A 113 4.82 -2.51 31.99
C GLY A 113 6.15 -3.24 32.16
N THR A 114 6.12 -4.43 32.76
CA THR A 114 7.26 -5.35 32.71
C THR A 114 7.35 -5.97 31.31
N ASP A 115 8.50 -5.82 30.65
CA ASP A 115 8.73 -6.42 29.34
C ASP A 115 8.64 -7.95 29.40
N LYS A 116 7.84 -8.53 28.51
CA LYS A 116 7.63 -9.99 28.37
C LYS A 116 8.27 -10.54 27.09
N GLY A 117 9.28 -9.87 26.56
CA GLY A 117 10.03 -10.32 25.40
C GLY A 117 9.30 -10.24 24.06
N LEU A 118 8.12 -9.62 24.00
CA LEU A 118 7.37 -9.41 22.75
C LEU A 118 6.90 -7.96 22.62
N GLN A 119 7.19 -7.37 21.46
CA GLN A 119 6.71 -6.05 21.06
C GLN A 119 6.12 -6.13 19.66
N LYS A 120 5.11 -5.31 19.37
CA LYS A 120 4.51 -5.19 18.05
C LYS A 120 4.58 -3.75 17.58
N LEU A 121 4.90 -3.51 16.34
CA LEU A 121 4.88 -2.17 15.74
C LEU A 121 4.44 -2.25 14.29
N THR A 122 3.86 -1.16 13.80
CA THR A 122 3.47 -1.05 12.40
C THR A 122 4.58 -0.37 11.63
N ILE A 123 5.10 -1.04 10.61
CA ILE A 123 6.01 -0.42 9.63
C ILE A 123 5.24 -0.06 8.36
N GLN A 124 5.80 0.86 7.58
CA GLN A 124 5.22 1.26 6.32
C GLN A 124 6.26 1.53 5.24
N VAL A 125 5.84 1.33 3.99
CA VAL A 125 6.53 1.82 2.79
C VAL A 125 5.53 2.59 1.94
N ALA A 126 5.86 3.85 1.63
CA ALA A 126 5.01 4.75 0.85
C ALA A 126 5.73 5.18 -0.42
N SER A 127 4.99 5.30 -1.53
CA SER A 127 5.49 5.98 -2.73
C SER A 127 5.60 7.49 -2.46
N SER A 128 6.64 8.13 -3.00
CA SER A 128 6.91 9.56 -2.77
C SER A 128 5.83 10.48 -3.33
N ASP A 129 5.03 10.00 -4.28
CA ASP A 129 3.90 10.71 -4.88
C ASP A 129 2.55 10.45 -4.16
N GLY A 130 2.56 9.68 -3.07
CA GLY A 130 1.37 9.41 -2.25
C GLY A 130 0.33 8.48 -2.89
N ARG A 131 0.66 7.83 -4.01
CA ARG A 131 -0.28 6.94 -4.73
C ARG A 131 -0.36 5.52 -4.17
N ALA A 132 0.63 5.09 -3.40
CA ALA A 132 0.63 3.80 -2.74
C ALA A 132 1.25 3.93 -1.34
N THR A 133 0.64 3.27 -0.35
CA THR A 133 1.23 3.09 0.97
C THR A 133 0.81 1.72 1.48
N GLU A 134 1.80 0.92 1.86
CA GLU A 134 1.61 -0.42 2.39
C GLU A 134 2.14 -0.48 3.82
N HIS A 135 1.41 -1.18 4.68
CA HIS A 135 1.72 -1.29 6.11
C HIS A 135 1.71 -2.75 6.53
N VAL A 136 2.59 -3.11 7.46
CA VAL A 136 2.62 -4.44 8.09
C VAL A 136 2.83 -4.28 9.59
N ASP A 137 2.04 -5.00 10.37
CA ASP A 137 2.30 -5.21 11.80
C ASP A 137 3.38 -6.26 11.96
N VAL A 138 4.52 -5.87 12.52
CA VAL A 138 5.64 -6.75 12.80
C VAL A 138 5.70 -7.03 14.28
N VAL A 139 5.74 -8.31 14.63
CA VAL A 139 6.00 -8.76 16.00
C VAL A 139 7.50 -9.04 16.12
N LEU A 140 8.13 -8.34 17.06
CA LEU A 140 9.51 -8.49 17.45
C LEU A 140 9.57 -9.34 18.71
N ARG A 141 10.43 -10.35 18.68
CA ARG A 141 10.67 -11.25 19.80
C ARG A 141 12.09 -11.04 20.30
N LYS A 142 12.23 -10.94 21.62
CA LYS A 142 13.52 -10.97 22.30
C LYS A 142 14.23 -12.28 21.93
N PRO A 143 15.46 -12.24 21.41
CA PRO A 143 16.22 -13.46 21.16
C PRO A 143 16.44 -14.18 22.49
N CYS A 144 16.22 -15.50 22.50
CA CYS A 144 16.51 -16.36 23.64
C CYS A 144 17.87 -17.02 23.41
N GLY A 145 18.82 -16.85 24.34
CA GLY A 145 20.02 -17.67 24.38
C GLY A 145 19.66 -19.13 24.71
N LEU A 146 20.54 -20.07 24.37
CA LEU A 146 20.40 -21.48 24.80
C LEU A 146 20.48 -21.64 26.33
N GLU A 147 20.89 -20.59 27.05
CA GLU A 147 21.19 -20.56 28.48
C GLU A 147 20.19 -19.72 29.31
N ASP A 148 19.23 -19.05 28.67
CA ASP A 148 18.24 -18.21 29.36
C ASP A 148 16.96 -18.99 29.69
N ASP A 149 16.36 -18.69 30.85
CA ASP A 149 15.02 -19.18 31.23
C ASP A 149 13.98 -18.81 30.15
N LEU A 150 12.92 -19.63 30.04
CA LEU A 150 11.87 -19.50 29.01
C LEU A 150 11.45 -18.03 28.83
N CYS A 151 11.81 -17.50 27.66
CA CYS A 151 11.36 -16.19 27.17
C CYS A 151 9.85 -16.18 26.90
#